data_AF-H2Y038-F1
#
_entry.id   AF-H2Y038-F1
#
_cell.length_a   1.000
_cell.length_b   1.000
_cell.length_c   1.000
_cell.angle_alpha   90.00
_cell.angle_beta   90.00
_cell.angle_gamma   90.00
#
_symmetry.space_group_name_H-M   'P 1'
#
loop_
_entity.id
_entity.type
_entity.pdbx_description
1 polymer ?
#
loop_
_entity_poly.entity_id
_entity_poly.type
_entity_poly.pdbx_seq_one_letter_code
_entity_poly.pdbx_strand_id
1 'polypeptide(L)'
;MSGKFSGVQAIFRTAYPKMLYVHCVGHQLNLVVQEVIKRTSHGAKALTALESIVQFMKGSPNRLQSFDSFCAGSEQPTRSIRPLCPTRWVMRLPALEV
;
A
#
# COMPACT_ATOMS: atom_id res chain seq x y z
N MET A 1 -12.77 -6.59 -8.85
CA MET A 1 -13.13 -7.98 -8.48
C MET A 1 -14.58 -8.32 -8.86
N SER A 2 -15.53 -7.40 -8.72
CA SER A 2 -16.98 -7.63 -8.96
C SER A 2 -17.50 -7.21 -10.34
N GLY A 3 -16.63 -7.11 -11.35
CA GLY A 3 -17.05 -6.71 -12.69
C GLY A 3 -18.09 -7.67 -13.28
N LYS A 4 -19.19 -7.13 -13.80
CA LYS A 4 -20.36 -7.90 -14.26
C LYS A 4 -20.07 -8.85 -15.42
N PHE A 5 -19.21 -8.46 -16.36
CA PHE A 5 -18.99 -9.20 -17.62
C PHE A 5 -17.63 -9.92 -17.68
N SER A 6 -16.59 -9.31 -17.13
CA SER A 6 -15.21 -9.83 -17.18
C SER A 6 -14.50 -9.77 -15.82
N GLY A 7 -15.24 -9.54 -14.74
CA GLY A 7 -14.68 -9.58 -13.40
C GLY A 7 -14.34 -11.01 -12.97
N VAL A 8 -13.33 -11.15 -12.11
CA VAL A 8 -12.96 -12.44 -11.51
C VAL A 8 -14.19 -13.15 -10.93
N GLN A 9 -15.09 -12.43 -10.25
CA GLN A 9 -16.35 -12.99 -9.77
C GLN A 9 -17.20 -13.62 -10.89
N ALA A 10 -17.35 -12.94 -12.03
CA ALA A 10 -18.16 -13.41 -13.14
C ALA A 10 -17.55 -14.68 -13.76
N ILE A 11 -16.23 -14.70 -13.96
CA ILE A 11 -15.49 -15.87 -14.46
C ILE A 11 -15.70 -17.08 -13.55
N PHE A 12 -15.54 -16.90 -12.24
CA PHE A 12 -15.73 -17.99 -11.28
C PHE A 12 -17.19 -18.45 -11.21
N ARG A 13 -18.18 -17.55 -11.34
CA ARG A 13 -19.61 -17.93 -11.38
C ARG A 13 -19.98 -18.73 -12.63
N THR A 14 -19.35 -18.46 -13.77
CA THR A 14 -19.53 -19.27 -14.99
C THR A 14 -19.05 -20.70 -14.76
N ALA A 15 -17.88 -20.87 -14.12
CA ALA A 15 -17.34 -22.19 -13.81
C ALA A 15 -18.09 -22.89 -12.66
N TYR A 16 -18.55 -22.13 -11.67
CA TYR A 16 -19.20 -22.63 -10.45
C TYR A 16 -20.45 -21.79 -10.10
N PRO A 17 -21.63 -22.13 -10.65
CA PRO A 17 -22.85 -21.31 -10.49
C PRO A 17 -23.32 -21.14 -9.04
N LYS A 18 -22.98 -22.09 -8.16
CA LYS A 18 -23.35 -22.06 -6.73
C LYS A 18 -22.37 -21.25 -5.87
N MET A 19 -21.32 -20.67 -6.45
CA MET A 19 -20.32 -19.93 -5.68
C MET A 19 -20.93 -18.67 -5.04
N LEU A 20 -20.77 -18.56 -3.72
CA LEU A 20 -21.06 -17.32 -3.00
C LEU A 20 -19.92 -16.33 -3.21
N TYR A 21 -20.29 -15.10 -3.55
CA TYR A 21 -19.32 -14.01 -3.65
C TYR A 21 -19.34 -13.21 -2.35
N VAL A 22 -18.18 -13.10 -1.71
CA VAL A 22 -18.01 -12.33 -0.48
C VAL A 22 -16.94 -11.26 -0.72
N HIS A 23 -17.20 -10.05 -0.25
CA HIS A 23 -16.22 -8.98 -0.31
C HIS A 23 -15.10 -9.21 0.71
N CYS A 24 -13.85 -9.01 0.29
CA CYS A 24 -12.72 -9.00 1.20
C CYS A 24 -12.75 -7.72 2.05
N VAL A 25 -12.97 -7.88 3.35
CA VAL A 25 -13.07 -6.75 4.31
C VAL A 25 -11.80 -5.89 4.28
N GLY A 26 -10.62 -6.51 4.24
CA GLY A 26 -9.35 -5.77 4.13
C GLY A 26 -9.24 -4.94 2.84
N HIS A 27 -9.78 -5.44 1.72
CA HIS A 27 -9.83 -4.67 0.48
C HIS A 27 -10.81 -3.51 0.56
N GLN A 28 -12.00 -3.72 1.15
CA GLN A 28 -12.98 -2.66 1.34
C GLN A 28 -12.44 -1.56 2.26
N LEU A 29 -11.81 -1.91 3.37
CA LEU A 29 -11.17 -0.95 4.26
C LEU A 29 -10.08 -0.15 3.53
N ASN A 30 -9.25 -0.81 2.71
CA ASN A 30 -8.24 -0.12 1.91
C ASN A 30 -8.86 0.87 0.90
N LEU A 31 -9.98 0.53 0.27
CA LEU A 31 -10.70 1.45 -0.62
C LEU A 31 -11.24 2.67 0.13
N VAL A 32 -11.84 2.48 1.30
CA VAL A 32 -12.35 3.58 2.14
C VAL A 32 -11.22 4.50 2.56
N VAL A 33 -10.13 3.95 3.11
CA VAL A 33 -8.97 4.74 3.55
C VAL A 33 -8.36 5.51 2.37
N GLN A 34 -8.24 4.88 1.20
CA GLN A 34 -7.78 5.57 0.00
C GLN A 34 -8.64 6.77 -0.36
N GLU A 35 -9.94 6.59 -0.36
CA GLU A 35 -10.88 7.64 -0.73
C GLU A 35 -10.85 8.81 0.27
N VAL A 36 -10.83 8.50 1.57
CA VAL A 36 -10.76 9.52 2.64
C VAL A 36 -9.48 10.35 2.52
N ILE A 37 -8.33 9.70 2.33
CA ILE A 37 -7.05 10.40 2.22
C ILE A 37 -6.99 11.23 0.94
N LYS A 38 -7.49 10.73 -0.19
CA LYS A 38 -7.55 11.50 -1.45
C LYS A 38 -8.42 12.75 -1.33
N ARG A 39 -9.50 12.69 -0.55
CA ARG A 39 -10.37 13.85 -0.26
C ARG A 39 -9.76 14.83 0.73
N THR A 40 -8.76 14.40 1.49
CA THR A 40 -8.07 15.23 2.48
C THR A 40 -6.78 15.79 1.89
N SER A 41 -6.76 17.09 1.59
CA SER A 41 -5.60 17.75 0.95
C SER A 41 -4.28 17.53 1.68
N HIS A 42 -4.30 17.53 3.02
CA HIS A 42 -3.12 17.29 3.86
C HIS A 42 -2.64 15.83 3.75
N GLY A 43 -3.56 14.86 3.86
CA GLY A 43 -3.23 13.44 3.80
C GLY A 43 -2.67 13.03 2.44
N ALA A 44 -3.29 13.51 1.35
CA ALA A 44 -2.80 13.26 0.00
C ALA A 44 -1.39 13.83 -0.20
N LYS A 45 -1.14 15.09 0.20
CA LYS A 45 0.19 15.72 0.10
C LYS A 45 1.25 14.98 0.91
N ALA A 46 0.92 14.58 2.14
CA ALA A 46 1.83 13.83 3.00
C ALA A 46 2.24 12.49 2.37
N LEU A 47 1.27 11.73 1.85
CA LEU A 47 1.57 10.46 1.18
C LEU A 47 2.41 10.65 -0.09
N THR A 48 2.11 11.67 -0.90
CA THR A 48 2.91 11.99 -2.09
C THR A 48 4.34 12.34 -1.70
N ALA A 49 4.55 13.16 -0.67
CA ALA A 49 5.88 13.51 -0.19
C ALA A 49 6.67 12.28 0.29
N LEU A 50 6.04 11.41 1.09
CA LEU A 50 6.65 10.15 1.54
C LEU A 50 7.03 9.25 0.37
N GLU A 51 6.14 9.11 -0.62
CA GLU A 51 6.41 8.33 -1.82
C GLU A 51 7.60 8.92 -2.60
N SER A 52 7.65 10.24 -2.79
CA SER A 52 8.77 10.91 -3.43
C SER A 52 10.10 10.69 -2.70
N ILE A 53 10.11 10.73 -1.36
CA ILE A 53 11.31 10.44 -0.56
C ILE A 53 11.76 8.99 -0.79
N VAL A 54 10.85 8.03 -0.71
CA VAL A 54 11.20 6.62 -0.93
C VAL A 54 11.74 6.40 -2.35
N GLN A 55 11.12 7.00 -3.36
CA GLN A 55 11.59 6.91 -4.74
C GLN A 55 12.95 7.59 -4.93
N PHE A 56 13.18 8.74 -4.29
CA PHE A 56 14.47 9.42 -4.31
C PHE A 56 15.58 8.51 -3.77
N MET A 57 15.37 7.90 -2.60
CA MET A 57 16.34 7.00 -1.97
C MET A 57 16.60 5.76 -2.83
N LYS A 58 15.55 5.12 -3.33
CA LYS A 58 15.67 3.91 -4.17
C LYS A 58 16.17 4.17 -5.59
N GLY A 59 16.05 5.39 -6.08
CA GLY A 59 16.50 5.77 -7.42
C GLY A 59 18.02 5.78 -7.60
N SER A 60 18.80 5.51 -6.55
CA SER A 60 20.25 5.33 -6.66
C SER A 60 20.76 4.34 -5.61
N PRO A 61 21.61 3.37 -6.00
CA PRO A 61 22.20 2.43 -5.05
C PRO A 61 23.07 3.15 -4.01
N ASN A 62 23.77 4.22 -4.39
CA ASN A 62 24.58 5.01 -3.47
C ASN A 62 23.71 5.68 -2.39
N ARG A 63 22.57 6.27 -2.78
CA ARG A 63 21.65 6.91 -1.81
C ARG A 63 21.02 5.88 -0.87
N LEU A 64 20.66 4.71 -1.39
CA LEU A 64 20.14 3.62 -0.58
C LEU A 64 21.19 3.12 0.43
N GLN A 65 22.45 2.95 0.01
CA GLN A 65 23.53 2.53 0.90
C GLN A 65 23.82 3.57 1.99
N SER A 66 23.79 4.87 1.65
CA SER A 66 23.94 5.94 2.64
C SER A 66 22.81 5.91 3.67
N PHE A 67 21.58 5.62 3.24
CA PHE A 67 20.44 5.46 4.14
C PHE A 67 20.60 4.25 5.07
N ASP A 68 20.96 3.10 4.51
CA ASP A 68 21.13 1.88 5.31
C ASP A 68 22.25 2.06 6.36
N SER A 69 23.34 2.75 5.98
CA SER A 69 24.43 3.13 6.89
C SER A 69 23.96 4.07 8.00
N PHE A 70 23.12 5.07 7.67
CA PHE A 70 22.53 5.97 8.65
C PHE A 70 21.64 5.22 9.66
N CYS A 71 20.81 4.29 9.18
CA CYS A 71 19.94 3.49 10.04
C CYS A 71 20.70 2.48 10.90
N ALA A 72 21.84 1.96 10.44
CA ALA A 72 22.67 1.04 11.21
C ALA A 72 23.21 1.65 12.51
N GLY A 73 23.30 2.98 12.60
CA GLY A 73 23.68 3.69 13.83
C GLY A 73 22.54 3.87 14.84
N SER A 74 21.32 3.43 14.53
CA SER A 74 20.16 3.55 15.43
C SER A 74 19.98 2.27 16.26
N GLU A 75 19.56 2.43 17.52
CA GLU A 75 19.22 1.30 18.39
C GLU A 75 17.94 0.55 17.93
N GLN A 76 17.19 1.11 16.98
CA GLN A 76 16.00 0.47 16.44
C GLN A 76 16.35 -0.60 15.40
N PRO A 77 15.57 -1.70 15.35
CA PRO A 77 15.78 -2.75 14.36
C PRO A 77 15.68 -2.18 12.95
N THR A 78 16.73 -2.37 12.15
CA THR A 78 16.80 -1.88 10.77
C THR A 78 15.71 -2.55 9.92
N ARG A 79 14.77 -1.74 9.43
CA ARG A 79 13.75 -2.18 8.46
C ARG A 79 14.06 -1.57 7.10
N SER A 80 14.15 -2.41 6.07
CA SER A 80 14.30 -1.94 4.68
C SER A 80 13.18 -0.98 4.29
N ILE A 81 13.52 0.14 3.64
CA ILE A 81 12.53 1.07 3.08
C ILE A 81 11.64 0.32 2.10
N ARG A 82 10.31 0.37 2.31
CA ARG A 82 9.33 -0.20 1.38
C ARG A 82 8.55 0.91 0.67
N PRO A 83 8.40 0.85 -0.67
CA PRO A 83 7.63 1.85 -1.42
C PRO A 83 6.17 1.80 -1.03
N LEU A 84 5.51 2.96 -0.94
CA LEU A 84 4.08 3.03 -0.67
C LEU A 84 3.34 2.17 -1.73
N CYS A 85 2.39 1.36 -1.28
CA CYS A 85 1.61 0.50 -2.18
C CYS A 85 0.14 0.89 -2.07
N PRO A 86 -0.41 1.65 -3.04
CA PRO A 86 -1.80 2.10 -3.04
C PRO A 86 -2.76 1.01 -2.60
N THR A 87 -2.69 -0.16 -3.23
CA THR A 87 -3.61 -1.27 -3.00
C THR A 87 -3.49 -1.96 -1.63
N ARG A 88 -2.53 -1.57 -0.78
CA ARG A 88 -2.27 -2.20 0.53
C ARG A 88 -1.87 -1.21 1.62
N TRP A 89 -2.44 -0.01 1.65
CA TRP A 89 -2.14 1.00 2.68
C TRP A 89 -2.40 0.49 4.08
N VAL A 90 -3.56 -0.12 4.30
CA VAL A 90 -4.01 -0.59 5.62
C VAL A 90 -3.08 -1.67 6.19
N MET A 91 -2.51 -2.51 5.33
CA MET A 91 -1.58 -3.57 5.74
C MET A 91 -0.21 -3.02 6.18
N ARG A 92 0.02 -1.71 6.06
CA ARG A 92 1.27 -1.04 6.42
C ARG A 92 1.10 0.01 7.51
N LEU A 93 -0.04 0.03 8.20
CA LEU A 93 -0.28 0.87 9.38
C LEU A 93 0.82 0.74 10.45
N PRO A 94 1.40 -0.44 10.74
CA PRO A 94 2.50 -0.56 11.71
C PRO A 94 3.78 0.20 11.34
N ALA A 95 3.88 0.77 10.13
CA ALA A 95 4.98 1.67 9.76
C ALA A 95 4.74 3.13 10.20
N LEU A 96 3.53 3.46 10.65
CA LEU A 96 3.12 4.78 11.15
C LEU A 96 2.93 4.79 12.68
N GLU A 97 3.00 3.62 13.31
CA GLU A 97 3.01 3.49 14.77
C GLU A 97 4.41 3.85 15.29
N VAL A 98 4.46 4.78 16.24
CA VAL A 98 5.67 5.30 16.88
C VAL A 98 6.04 4.43 18.08
#